data_AF-A0A940WBU4-F1
#
_entry.id   AF-A0A940WBU4-F1
#
_cell.length_a   1.000
_cell.length_b   1.000
_cell.length_c   1.000
_cell.angle_alpha   90.00
_cell.angle_beta   90.00
_cell.angle_gamma   90.00
#
_symmetry.space_group_name_H-M   'P 1'
#
loop_
_entity.id
_entity.type
_entity.pdbx_description
1 polymer ?
#
loop_
_entity_poly.entity_id
_entity_poly.type
_entity_poly.pdbx_seq_one_letter_code
_entity_poly.pdbx_strand_id
1 'polypeptide(L)'
;MAAPRQLFDIRRVIGGLFLVYGLILTATGLLDGSAALRKAEGIRINLWTGIGMLVIGGAFLLWERLRPSETPSDDSPVADEGDAAHPAP
;
A
#
# COMPACT_ATOMS: atom_id res chain seq x y z
N MET A 1 18.41 -17.33 -13.86
CA MET A 1 17.33 -17.45 -12.86
C MET A 1 16.74 -16.06 -12.65
N ALA A 2 15.60 -15.76 -13.27
CA ALA A 2 14.88 -14.53 -12.95
C ALA A 2 14.25 -14.70 -11.56
N ALA A 3 14.58 -13.81 -10.62
CA ALA A 3 14.05 -13.86 -9.27
C ALA A 3 12.53 -13.57 -9.28
N PRO A 4 11.72 -14.27 -8.47
CA PRO A 4 10.29 -14.01 -8.39
C PRO A 4 10.07 -12.60 -7.86
N ARG A 5 9.42 -11.76 -8.66
CA ARG A 5 9.07 -10.40 -8.24
C ARG A 5 7.89 -10.52 -7.29
N GLN A 6 8.17 -10.58 -5.99
CA GLN A 6 7.14 -10.49 -4.95
C GLN A 6 6.30 -9.24 -5.25
N LEU A 7 5.09 -9.48 -5.76
CA LEU A 7 4.13 -8.43 -6.08
C LEU A 7 3.60 -7.89 -4.75
N PHE A 8 4.42 -7.08 -4.08
CA PHE A 8 3.93 -6.24 -3.00
C PHE A 8 2.92 -5.29 -3.62
N ASP A 9 1.63 -5.53 -3.33
CA ASP A 9 0.56 -4.66 -3.77
C ASP A 9 0.82 -3.26 -3.21
N ILE A 10 1.01 -2.31 -4.12
CA ILE A 10 1.30 -0.93 -3.79
C ILE A 10 0.18 -0.31 -2.94
N ARG A 11 -1.06 -0.78 -3.08
CA ARG A 11 -2.21 -0.33 -2.29
C ARG A 11 -2.02 -0.64 -0.81
N ARG A 12 -1.44 -1.79 -0.50
CA ARG A 12 -1.16 -2.21 0.87
C ARG A 12 -0.04 -1.42 1.51
N VAL A 13 1.02 -1.18 0.74
CA VAL A 13 2.19 -0.41 1.19
C VAL A 13 1.79 1.04 1.45
N ILE A 14 1.13 1.68 0.48
CA ILE A 14 0.68 3.07 0.60
C ILE A 14 -0.37 3.18 1.72
N GLY A 15 -1.40 2.33 1.72
CA GLY A 15 -2.46 2.34 2.73
C GLY A 15 -1.94 2.12 4.15
N GLY A 16 -1.03 1.16 4.33
CA GLY A 16 -0.37 0.92 5.61
C GLY A 16 0.49 2.11 6.08
N LEU A 17 1.24 2.73 5.17
CA LEU A 17 2.05 3.91 5.48
C LEU A 17 1.17 5.08 5.94
N PHE A 18 0.07 5.34 5.22
CA PHE A 18 -0.91 6.37 5.59
C PHE A 18 -1.56 6.10 6.94
N LEU A 19 -1.85 4.84 7.29
CA LEU A 19 -2.38 4.50 8.61
C LEU A 19 -1.37 4.79 9.72
N VAL A 20 -0.10 4.39 9.57
CA VAL A 20 0.93 4.61 10.59
C VAL A 20 1.17 6.10 10.81
N TYR A 21 1.42 6.86 9.73
CA TYR A 21 1.62 8.30 9.83
C TYR A 21 0.37 9.04 10.31
N GLY A 22 -0.82 8.64 9.82
CA GLY A 22 -2.09 9.20 10.25
C GLY A 22 -2.36 8.99 11.72
N LEU A 23 -2.02 7.81 12.27
CA LEU A 23 -2.14 7.52 13.70
C LEU A 23 -1.21 8.42 14.53
N ILE A 24 0.04 8.57 14.11
CA ILE A 24 1.02 9.44 14.78
C ILE A 24 0.55 10.90 14.76
N LEU A 25 0.08 11.40 13.62
CA LEU A 25 -0.41 12.78 13.48
C LEU A 25 -1.69 13.01 14.29
N THR A 26 -2.59 12.04 14.31
CA THR A 26 -3.82 12.11 15.11
C THR A 26 -3.47 12.13 16.60
N ALA A 27 -2.56 11.27 17.06
CA ALA A 27 -2.09 11.26 18.44
C ALA A 27 -1.41 12.59 18.80
N THR A 28 -0.51 13.09 17.96
CA THR A 28 0.13 14.41 18.13
C THR A 28 -0.92 15.53 18.20
N GLY A 29 -1.91 15.53 17.31
CA GLY A 29 -2.98 16.53 17.29
C GLY A 29 -3.97 16.44 18.46
N LEU A 30 -4.15 15.25 19.05
CA LEU A 30 -4.93 15.07 20.28
C LEU A 30 -4.17 15.59 21.50
N LEU A 31 -2.86 15.30 21.57
CA LEU A 31 -1.96 15.67 22.65
C LEU A 31 -1.41 17.10 22.54
N ASP A 32 -1.67 17.80 21.43
CA ASP A 32 -1.26 19.18 21.22
C ASP A 32 -1.76 20.08 22.38
N GLY A 33 -0.82 20.60 23.15
CA GLY A 33 -1.08 21.47 24.30
C GLY A 33 -1.58 22.86 23.88
N SER A 34 -2.15 23.60 24.83
CA SER A 34 -2.79 24.92 24.61
C SER A 34 -1.91 25.98 23.93
N ALA A 35 -0.58 25.81 23.93
CA ALA A 35 0.36 26.67 23.21
C ALA A 35 0.33 26.47 21.68
N ALA A 36 0.06 25.27 21.19
CA ALA A 36 -0.07 24.98 19.76
C ALA A 36 -1.41 25.51 19.19
N LEU A 37 -2.49 25.40 19.97
CA LEU A 37 -3.82 25.92 19.62
C LEU A 37 -3.83 27.45 19.40
N ARG A 38 -3.03 28.20 20.17
CA ARG A 38 -2.92 29.67 20.02
C ARG A 38 -2.15 30.10 18.77
N LYS A 39 -1.29 29.25 18.21
CA LYS A 39 -0.44 29.57 17.05
C LYS A 39 -1.08 29.19 15.71
N ALA A 40 -2.12 28.36 15.76
CA ALA A 40 -2.85 27.85 14.59
C ALA A 40 -4.28 28.39 14.49
N GLU A 41 -4.57 29.58 15.06
CA GLU A 41 -5.92 30.18 15.08
C GLU A 41 -7.03 29.22 15.57
N GLY A 42 -6.70 28.33 16.53
CA GLY A 42 -7.64 27.35 17.06
C GLY A 42 -7.88 26.10 16.20
N ILE A 43 -7.25 25.98 15.02
CA ILE A 43 -7.39 24.81 14.14
C ILE A 43 -6.30 23.78 14.45
N ARG A 44 -6.72 22.57 14.83
CA ARG A 44 -5.80 21.45 15.07
C ARG A 44 -5.35 20.81 13.76
N ILE A 45 -4.37 21.43 13.09
CA ILE A 45 -3.93 20.99 11.75
C ILE A 45 -3.37 19.56 11.74
N ASN A 46 -2.61 19.16 12.76
CA ASN A 46 -2.11 17.79 12.92
C ASN A 46 -3.26 16.79 13.04
N LEU A 47 -4.32 17.15 13.77
CA LEU A 47 -5.48 16.29 13.97
C LEU A 47 -6.27 16.10 12.66
N TRP A 48 -6.58 17.19 11.97
CA TRP A 48 -7.30 17.13 10.69
C TRP A 48 -6.50 16.39 9.61
N THR A 49 -5.20 16.65 9.54
CA THR A 49 -4.30 15.97 8.60
C THR A 49 -4.21 14.49 8.94
N GLY A 50 -4.05 14.13 10.22
CA GLY A 50 -4.00 12.75 10.70
C GLY A 50 -5.30 11.99 10.39
N ILE A 51 -6.46 12.59 10.67
CA ILE A 51 -7.77 12.01 10.35
C ILE A 51 -7.92 11.82 8.84
N GLY A 52 -7.55 12.82 8.02
CA GLY A 52 -7.57 12.70 6.56
C GLY A 52 -6.72 11.53 6.06
N MET A 53 -5.49 11.38 6.60
CA MET A 53 -4.61 10.27 6.28
C MET A 53 -5.19 8.91 6.68
N LEU A 54 -5.84 8.82 7.86
CA LEU A 54 -6.49 7.58 8.32
C LEU A 54 -7.67 7.18 7.42
N VAL A 55 -8.49 8.15 7.00
CA VAL A 55 -9.62 7.91 6.10
C VAL A 55 -9.12 7.42 4.74
N ILE A 56 -8.13 8.09 4.16
CA ILE A 56 -7.59 7.72 2.84
C ILE A 56 -6.86 6.37 2.91
N GLY A 57 -6.00 6.17 3.91
CA GLY A 57 -5.27 4.90 4.10
C GLY A 57 -6.21 3.73 4.36
N GLY A 58 -7.24 3.94 5.20
CA GLY A 58 -8.29 2.97 5.45
C GLY A 58 -9.11 2.65 4.19
N ALA A 59 -9.45 3.66 3.39
CA ALA A 59 -10.12 3.47 2.11
C ALA A 59 -9.28 2.63 1.12
N PHE A 60 -7.97 2.85 1.04
CA PHE A 60 -7.09 2.03 0.19
C PHE A 60 -7.06 0.57 0.63
N LEU A 61 -6.94 0.29 1.92
CA LEU A 61 -6.92 -1.08 2.44
C LEU A 61 -8.29 -1.75 2.32
N LEU A 62 -9.37 -1.00 2.53
CA LEU A 62 -10.73 -1.47 2.33
C LEU A 62 -10.95 -1.83 0.86
N TRP A 63 -10.55 -0.94 -0.05
CA TRP A 63 -10.63 -1.19 -1.49
C TRP A 63 -9.81 -2.41 -1.91
N GLU A 64 -8.58 -2.56 -1.41
CA GLU A 64 -7.75 -3.75 -1.68
C GLU A 64 -8.44 -5.03 -1.20
N ARG A 65 -9.05 -4.99 -0.01
CA ARG A 65 -9.83 -6.12 0.52
C ARG A 65 -11.06 -6.44 -0.31
N LEU A 66 -11.74 -5.42 -0.85
CA LEU A 66 -12.88 -5.57 -1.76
C LEU A 66 -12.46 -6.01 -3.17
N ARG A 67 -11.24 -5.69 -3.60
CA ARG A 67 -10.73 -5.98 -4.94
C ARG A 67 -9.32 -6.59 -4.87
N PRO A 68 -9.22 -7.87 -4.49
CA PRO A 68 -7.95 -8.58 -4.37
C PRO A 68 -7.16 -8.50 -5.68
N SER A 69 -5.85 -8.22 -5.61
CA SER A 69 -4.98 -8.36 -6.77
C SER A 69 -4.84 -9.84 -7.10
N GLU A 70 -5.27 -10.26 -8.28
CA GLU A 70 -5.02 -11.60 -8.77
C GLU A 70 -3.51 -11.81 -8.88
N THR A 71 -2.98 -12.77 -8.12
CA THR A 71 -1.63 -13.28 -8.32
C THR A 71 -1.60 -13.96 -9.68
N PRO A 72 -0.63 -13.64 -10.57
CA PRO A 72 -0.46 -14.42 -11.79
C PRO A 72 -0.25 -15.87 -11.38
N SER A 73 -1.20 -16.72 -11.78
CA SER A 73 -1.09 -18.16 -11.57
C SER A 73 0.13 -18.62 -12.38
N ASP A 74 1.07 -19.30 -11.74
CA ASP A 74 2.24 -19.92 -12.37
C ASP A 74 1.81 -21.15 -13.23
N ASP A 75 0.76 -21.01 -14.04
CA ASP A 75 0.39 -21.97 -15.07
C ASP A 75 1.13 -21.58 -16.37
N SER A 76 2.46 -21.62 -16.33
CA SER A 76 3.23 -21.82 -17.55
C SER A 76 3.35 -23.32 -17.75
N PRO A 77 2.58 -23.96 -18.66
CA PRO A 77 2.96 -25.28 -19.10
C PRO A 77 4.33 -25.12 -19.76
N VAL A 78 5.35 -25.74 -19.17
CA VAL A 78 6.63 -25.92 -19.83
C VAL A 78 6.31 -26.73 -21.07
N ALA A 79 6.23 -26.06 -22.22
CA ALA A 79 6.19 -26.71 -23.52
C ALA A 79 7.57 -27.33 -23.74
N ASP A 80 7.74 -28.53 -23.19
CA ASP A 80 8.61 -29.54 -23.74
C ASP A 80 7.99 -29.95 -25.09
N GLU A 81 8.39 -29.29 -26.18
CA GLU A 81 8.34 -29.84 -27.54
C GLU A 81 8.96 -28.82 -28.54
N GLY A 82 10.09 -29.15 -29.19
CA GLY A 82 10.46 -28.44 -30.43
C GLY A 82 11.93 -28.19 -30.77
N ASP A 83 12.90 -29.02 -30.35
CA ASP A 83 14.14 -29.17 -31.15
C ASP A 83 14.71 -30.59 -31.08
N ALA A 84 13.84 -31.54 -31.40
CA ALA A 84 14.22 -32.88 -31.81
C ALA A 84 13.92 -33.03 -33.32
N ALA A 85 14.56 -32.26 -34.19
CA ALA A 85 14.57 -32.53 -35.63
C ALA A 85 15.66 -31.74 -36.39
N HIS A 86 16.94 -32.04 -36.13
CA HIS A 86 17.96 -31.88 -37.17
C HIS A 86 18.29 -33.27 -37.76
N PRO A 87 17.61 -33.74 -38.82
CA PRO A 87 18.10 -34.86 -39.60
C PRO A 87 19.26 -34.39 -40.48
N ALA A 88 20.42 -35.03 -40.30
CA ALA A 88 21.57 -34.94 -41.21
C ALA A 88 21.14 -35.25 -42.66
N PRO A 89 21.77 -34.57 -43.62
CA PRO A 89 22.77 -35.29 -44.43
C PRO A 89 24.16 -34.63 -44.43
#